data_AF-A0A2N7Q8N5-F1
#
_entry.id   AF-A0A2N7Q8N5-F1
#
_cell.length_a   1.000
_cell.length_b   1.000
_cell.length_c   1.000
_cell.angle_alpha   90.00
_cell.angle_beta   90.00
_cell.angle_gamma   90.00
#
_symmetry.space_group_name_H-M   'P 1'
#
loop_
_entity.id
_entity.type
_entity.pdbx_description
1 polymer ?
#
loop_
_entity_poly.entity_id
_entity_poly.type
_entity_poly.pdbx_seq_one_letter_code
_entity_poly.pdbx_strand_id
1 'polypeptide(L)'
;MNVKKEKAKRQELETERLDYLRYRIDRLDEEIMGLMDKRMELAVQTSRFKRKINDPVREQYILNKIKKFHFSFLPKLFAEKIALELIKESKRLQHCSLKLIGFQGEHGAYSEIAASLYNPRLKSIPCPDFSDVFTGVELGLFDYGIVPVENSIEGQVSSVNDLFIEHNIKIVGEVILPIHHCLLTTPGQNLSQIKVVMSHPQAIA
;
A
#
# COMPACT_ATOMS: atom_id res chain seq x y z
N MET A 1 34.11 -10.22 -44.66
CA MET A 1 32.73 -9.72 -44.48
C MET A 1 31.99 -10.33 -43.26
N ASN A 2 32.41 -11.50 -42.73
CA ASN A 2 31.76 -12.16 -41.59
C ASN A 2 32.00 -11.54 -40.20
N VAL A 3 33.21 -11.06 -39.91
CA VAL A 3 33.59 -10.58 -38.56
C VAL A 3 32.81 -9.32 -38.12
N LYS A 4 32.40 -8.45 -39.06
CA LYS A 4 31.58 -7.27 -38.74
C LYS A 4 30.13 -7.65 -38.40
N LYS A 5 29.56 -8.67 -39.05
CA LYS A 5 28.20 -9.16 -38.77
C LYS A 5 28.12 -9.90 -37.43
N GLU A 6 29.15 -10.68 -37.07
CA GLU A 6 29.21 -11.36 -35.76
C GLU A 6 29.39 -10.37 -34.59
N LYS A 7 30.21 -9.33 -34.76
CA LYS A 7 30.34 -8.27 -33.76
C LYS A 7 29.03 -7.50 -33.55
N ALA A 8 28.34 -7.14 -34.63
CA ALA A 8 27.06 -6.44 -34.54
C ALA A 8 25.99 -7.29 -33.82
N LYS A 9 25.89 -8.58 -34.17
CA LYS A 9 24.94 -9.51 -33.54
C LYS A 9 25.24 -9.75 -32.05
N ARG A 10 26.53 -9.81 -31.68
CA ARG A 10 26.95 -9.92 -30.28
C ARG A 10 26.64 -8.65 -29.48
N GLN A 11 26.84 -7.49 -30.09
CA GLN A 11 26.57 -6.20 -29.46
C GLN A 11 25.06 -5.97 -29.26
N GLU A 12 24.24 -6.42 -30.22
CA GLU A 12 22.78 -6.44 -30.12
C GLU A 12 22.30 -7.35 -28.98
N LEU A 13 22.82 -8.59 -28.90
CA LEU A 13 22.54 -9.52 -27.78
C LEU A 13 23.00 -9.01 -26.41
N GLU A 14 24.14 -8.30 -26.34
CA GLU A 14 24.64 -7.69 -25.11
C GLU A 14 23.74 -6.51 -24.67
N THR A 15 23.19 -5.76 -25.63
CA THR A 15 22.24 -4.67 -25.39
C THR A 15 20.90 -5.21 -24.89
N GLU A 16 20.33 -6.23 -25.57
CA GLU A 16 19.08 -6.88 -25.14
C GLU A 16 19.19 -7.47 -23.73
N ARG A 17 20.32 -8.12 -23.40
CA ARG A 17 20.57 -8.64 -22.05
C ARG A 17 20.68 -7.54 -21.00
N LEU A 18 21.35 -6.44 -21.32
CA LEU A 18 21.46 -5.30 -20.42
C LEU A 18 20.08 -4.68 -20.14
N ASP A 19 19.27 -4.50 -21.17
CA ASP A 19 17.93 -3.93 -21.04
C ASP A 19 17.01 -4.85 -20.24
N TYR A 20 17.11 -6.17 -20.42
CA TYR A 20 16.41 -7.14 -19.58
C TYR A 20 16.81 -7.05 -18.11
N LEU A 21 18.11 -6.89 -17.81
CA LEU A 21 18.57 -6.73 -16.43
C LEU A 21 18.08 -5.42 -15.80
N ARG A 22 18.10 -4.31 -16.55
CA ARG A 22 17.58 -3.01 -16.11
C ARG A 22 16.10 -3.08 -15.79
N TYR A 23 15.29 -3.65 -16.69
CA TYR A 23 13.87 -3.87 -16.45
C TYR A 23 13.63 -4.65 -15.14
N ARG A 24 14.42 -5.70 -14.88
CA ARG A 24 14.32 -6.45 -13.63
C ARG A 24 14.72 -5.66 -12.39
N ILE A 25 15.71 -4.76 -12.51
CA ILE A 25 16.12 -3.86 -11.43
C ILE A 25 14.99 -2.88 -11.13
N ASP A 26 14.45 -2.22 -12.16
CA ASP A 26 13.37 -1.24 -12.01
C ASP A 26 12.16 -1.85 -11.29
N ARG A 27 11.79 -3.08 -11.66
CA ARG A 27 10.70 -3.84 -10.98
C ARG A 27 11.01 -4.13 -9.52
N LEU A 28 12.24 -4.49 -9.18
CA LEU A 28 12.64 -4.71 -7.79
C LEU A 28 12.66 -3.40 -6.99
N ASP A 29 13.08 -2.30 -7.61
CA ASP A 29 13.09 -0.99 -6.98
C ASP A 29 11.67 -0.51 -6.65
N GLU A 30 10.70 -0.74 -7.55
CA GLU A 30 9.28 -0.52 -7.29
C GLU A 30 8.79 -1.35 -6.08
N GLU A 31 9.15 -2.63 -6.01
CA GLU A 31 8.80 -3.50 -4.88
C GLU A 31 9.43 -3.03 -3.56
N ILE A 32 10.71 -2.62 -3.59
CA ILE A 32 11.40 -2.08 -2.42
C ILE A 32 10.69 -0.82 -1.91
N MET A 33 10.37 0.12 -2.81
CA MET A 33 9.64 1.33 -2.43
C MET A 33 8.28 1.02 -1.84
N GLY A 34 7.52 0.11 -2.45
CA GLY A 34 6.22 -0.32 -1.92
C GLY A 34 6.31 -0.99 -0.54
N LEU A 35 7.33 -1.83 -0.31
CA LEU A 35 7.57 -2.46 0.99
C LEU A 35 7.99 -1.43 2.06
N MET A 36 8.79 -0.43 1.67
CA MET A 36 9.17 0.67 2.56
C MET A 36 7.95 1.50 2.95
N ASP A 37 7.06 1.80 2.02
CA ASP A 37 5.83 2.57 2.28
C ASP A 37 4.88 1.81 3.22
N LYS A 38 4.60 0.53 2.94
CA LYS A 38 3.82 -0.36 3.83
C LYS A 38 4.40 -0.42 5.24
N ARG A 39 5.73 -0.45 5.36
CA ARG A 39 6.41 -0.40 6.66
C ARG A 39 6.16 0.94 7.37
N MET A 40 6.15 2.06 6.66
CA MET A 40 5.87 3.38 7.26
C MET A 40 4.43 3.47 7.77
N GLU A 41 3.48 2.94 7.01
CA GLU A 41 2.08 2.85 7.44
C GLU A 41 1.96 2.09 8.77
N LEU A 42 2.52 0.86 8.83
CA LEU A 42 2.54 0.07 10.06
C LEU A 42 3.22 0.82 11.22
N ALA A 43 4.30 1.55 10.94
CA ALA A 43 4.97 2.35 11.97
C ALA A 43 4.05 3.45 12.53
N VAL A 44 3.28 4.13 11.67
CA VAL A 44 2.30 5.14 12.09
C VAL A 44 1.18 4.49 12.90
N GLN A 45 0.64 3.35 12.46
CA GLN A 45 -0.38 2.62 13.21
C GLN A 45 0.13 2.20 14.61
N THR A 46 1.38 1.75 14.74
CA THR A 46 1.94 1.38 16.06
C THR A 46 2.02 2.54 17.04
N SER A 47 2.02 3.81 16.58
CA SER A 47 2.03 4.96 17.48
C SER A 47 0.78 5.04 18.36
N ARG A 48 -0.37 4.54 17.87
CA ARG A 48 -1.64 4.53 18.59
C ARG A 48 -1.62 3.61 19.82
N PHE A 49 -0.73 2.62 19.82
CA PHE A 49 -0.56 1.67 20.92
C PHE A 49 0.62 2.00 21.84
N LYS A 50 1.45 2.98 21.50
CA LYS A 50 2.69 3.29 22.23
C LYS A 50 2.49 4.47 23.19
N ARG A 51 3.07 4.34 24.39
CA ARG A 51 3.19 5.47 25.33
C ARG A 51 4.29 6.46 24.94
N LYS A 52 5.36 5.98 24.28
CA LYS A 52 6.50 6.77 23.80
C LYS A 52 6.95 6.26 22.44
N ILE A 53 7.29 7.19 21.53
CA ILE A 53 7.74 6.85 20.17
C ILE A 53 9.15 6.27 20.17
N ASN A 54 10.03 6.79 21.05
CA ASN A 54 11.40 6.30 21.19
C ASN A 54 11.43 4.96 21.95
N ASP A 55 11.93 3.92 21.30
CA ASP A 55 12.02 2.56 21.84
C ASP A 55 13.40 1.96 21.53
N PRO A 56 14.43 2.28 22.36
CA PRO A 56 15.79 1.85 22.10
C PRO A 56 15.95 0.32 22.15
N VAL A 57 15.12 -0.37 22.94
CA VAL A 57 15.16 -1.83 23.05
C VAL A 57 14.72 -2.46 21.73
N ARG A 58 13.60 -1.98 21.15
CA ARG A 58 13.11 -2.44 19.85
C ARG A 58 14.09 -2.09 18.73
N GLU A 59 14.68 -0.90 18.74
CA GLU A 59 15.66 -0.46 17.74
C GLU A 59 16.91 -1.34 17.76
N GLN A 60 17.47 -1.60 18.95
CA GLN A 60 18.63 -2.48 19.09
C GLN A 60 18.31 -3.92 18.64
N TYR A 61 17.09 -4.40 18.90
CA TYR A 61 16.64 -5.71 18.39
C TYR A 61 16.65 -5.76 16.85
N ILE A 62 16.17 -4.72 16.16
CA ILE A 62 16.18 -4.66 14.68
C ILE A 62 17.61 -4.71 14.17
N LEU A 63 18.50 -3.90 14.72
CA LEU A 63 19.90 -3.85 14.30
C LEU A 63 20.61 -5.19 14.55
N ASN A 64 20.36 -5.82 15.70
CA ASN A 64 20.91 -7.15 16.00
C ASN A 64 20.36 -8.22 15.04
N LYS A 65 19.09 -8.12 14.64
CA LYS A 65 18.49 -9.02 13.64
C LYS A 65 19.18 -8.86 12.29
N ILE A 66 19.39 -7.63 11.82
CA ILE A 66 20.09 -7.33 10.56
C ILE A 66 21.55 -7.78 10.62
N LYS A 67 22.20 -7.63 11.77
CA LYS A 67 23.58 -8.11 11.98
C LYS A 67 23.72 -9.63 11.86
N LYS A 68 22.67 -10.38 12.15
CA LYS A 68 22.63 -11.85 12.05
C LYS A 68 22.21 -12.35 10.66
N PHE A 69 21.56 -11.51 9.86
CA PHE A 69 21.21 -11.87 8.49
C PHE A 69 22.47 -12.01 7.63
N HIS A 70 22.51 -13.08 6.85
CA HIS A 70 23.54 -13.30 5.85
C HIS A 70 23.09 -12.71 4.52
N PHE A 71 23.75 -11.65 4.07
CA PHE A 71 23.50 -11.03 2.77
C PHE A 71 24.61 -11.43 1.79
N SER A 72 24.23 -12.00 0.65
CA SER A 72 25.21 -12.44 -0.37
C SER A 72 25.81 -11.30 -1.18
N PHE A 73 25.04 -10.23 -1.43
CA PHE A 73 25.45 -9.10 -2.27
C PHE A 73 25.33 -7.73 -1.59
N LEU A 74 24.65 -7.64 -0.44
CA LEU A 74 24.41 -6.37 0.27
C LEU A 74 25.47 -6.18 1.36
N PRO A 75 26.33 -5.15 1.27
CA PRO A 75 27.32 -4.89 2.31
C PRO A 75 26.65 -4.65 3.67
N LYS A 76 27.16 -5.31 4.72
CA LYS A 76 26.57 -5.26 6.06
C LYS A 76 26.43 -3.83 6.61
N LEU A 77 27.47 -3.01 6.43
CA LEU A 77 27.46 -1.60 6.83
C LEU A 77 26.37 -0.80 6.12
N PHE A 78 26.06 -1.15 4.87
CA PHE A 78 25.01 -0.47 4.11
C PHE A 78 23.62 -0.88 4.58
N ALA A 79 23.41 -2.18 4.85
CA ALA A 79 22.16 -2.68 5.43
C ALA A 79 21.84 -2.04 6.80
N GLU A 80 22.85 -1.87 7.66
CA GLU A 80 22.70 -1.18 8.95
C GLU A 80 22.32 0.29 8.76
N LYS A 81 22.94 1.00 7.82
CA LYS A 81 22.59 2.40 7.51
C LYS A 81 21.15 2.54 7.03
N ILE A 82 20.70 1.68 6.11
CA ILE A 82 19.31 1.69 5.64
C ILE A 82 18.34 1.48 6.81
N ALA A 83 18.64 0.53 7.68
CA ALA A 83 17.79 0.25 8.84
C ALA A 83 17.68 1.44 9.79
N LEU A 84 18.79 2.12 10.06
CA LEU A 84 18.81 3.31 10.89
C LEU A 84 18.01 4.46 10.27
N GLU A 85 18.15 4.72 8.97
CA GLU A 85 17.35 5.76 8.29
C GLU A 85 15.86 5.39 8.26
N LEU A 86 15.51 4.12 8.02
CA LEU A 86 14.12 3.64 8.09
C LEU A 86 13.52 3.81 9.50
N ILE A 87 14.29 3.55 10.55
CA ILE A 87 13.86 3.74 11.94
C ILE A 87 13.66 5.24 12.23
N LYS A 88 14.61 6.07 11.83
CA LYS A 88 14.56 7.52 12.00
C LYS A 88 13.35 8.13 11.30
N GLU A 89 13.09 7.74 10.06
CA GLU A 89 11.95 8.23 9.29
C GLU A 89 10.62 7.76 9.88
N SER A 90 10.53 6.49 10.32
CA SER A 90 9.36 6.01 11.07
C SER A 90 9.07 6.81 12.32
N LYS A 91 10.11 7.21 13.09
CA LYS A 91 9.92 8.06 14.27
C LYS A 91 9.42 9.43 13.87
N ARG A 92 10.00 10.03 12.82
CA ARG A 92 9.57 11.34 12.30
C ARG A 92 8.08 11.34 11.95
N LEU A 93 7.60 10.33 11.22
CA LEU A 93 6.18 10.21 10.85
C LEU A 93 5.27 10.04 12.07
N GLN A 94 5.68 9.25 13.07
CA GLN A 94 4.92 9.09 14.31
C GLN A 94 4.84 10.42 15.11
N HIS A 95 5.88 11.26 15.02
CA HIS A 95 5.88 12.60 15.64
C HIS A 95 5.00 13.63 14.91
N CYS A 96 4.72 13.43 13.61
CA CYS A 96 3.88 14.34 12.84
C CYS A 96 2.38 14.27 13.21
N SER A 97 1.97 13.34 14.09
CA SER A 97 0.58 13.16 14.52
C SER A 97 -0.41 13.17 13.35
N LEU A 98 -0.12 12.33 12.35
CA LEU A 98 -0.95 12.20 11.16
C LEU A 98 -2.36 11.74 11.54
N LYS A 99 -3.37 12.42 10.97
CA LYS A 99 -4.76 12.00 11.11
C LYS A 99 -5.04 10.83 10.16
N LEU A 100 -5.65 9.79 10.68
CA LEU A 100 -5.90 8.54 9.98
C LEU A 100 -7.38 8.37 9.65
N ILE A 101 -7.66 7.78 8.49
CA ILE A 101 -9.01 7.39 8.08
C ILE A 101 -9.02 5.91 7.72
N GLY A 102 -9.78 5.11 8.48
CA GLY A 102 -9.95 3.69 8.20
C GLY A 102 -10.95 3.46 7.06
N PHE A 103 -10.69 2.48 6.21
CA PHE A 103 -11.62 2.05 5.16
C PHE A 103 -11.55 0.53 4.97
N GLN A 104 -12.64 -0.10 4.57
CA GLN A 104 -12.64 -1.53 4.28
C GLN A 104 -12.07 -1.81 2.88
N GLY A 105 -11.19 -2.80 2.79
CA GLY A 105 -10.60 -3.29 1.55
C GLY A 105 -9.08 -3.15 1.49
N GLU A 106 -8.55 -3.02 0.28
CA GLU A 106 -7.13 -2.89 -0.02
C GLU A 106 -6.83 -1.54 -0.67
N HIS A 107 -5.57 -1.11 -0.68
CA HIS A 107 -5.19 0.09 -1.43
C HIS A 107 -5.59 -0.02 -2.91
N GLY A 108 -6.15 1.07 -3.45
CA GLY A 108 -6.77 1.14 -4.76
C GLY A 108 -8.28 0.86 -4.76
N ALA A 109 -8.87 0.45 -3.63
CA ALA A 109 -10.32 0.31 -3.52
C ALA A 109 -11.04 1.66 -3.64
N TYR A 110 -12.30 1.64 -4.08
CA TYR A 110 -13.11 2.85 -4.19
C TYR A 110 -13.27 3.60 -2.85
N SER A 111 -13.33 2.87 -1.73
CA SER A 111 -13.38 3.47 -0.40
C SER A 111 -12.13 4.31 -0.07
N GLU A 112 -10.95 3.93 -0.57
CA GLU A 112 -9.74 4.74 -0.43
C GLU A 112 -9.81 6.03 -1.26
N ILE A 113 -10.32 5.93 -2.48
CA ILE A 113 -10.55 7.09 -3.36
C ILE A 113 -11.55 8.03 -2.69
N ALA A 114 -12.63 7.50 -2.13
CA ALA A 114 -13.62 8.26 -1.38
C ALA A 114 -13.00 8.97 -0.16
N ALA A 115 -12.10 8.31 0.58
CA ALA A 115 -11.36 8.93 1.69
C ALA A 115 -10.51 10.12 1.21
N SER A 116 -9.82 9.95 0.09
CA SER A 116 -8.98 10.99 -0.51
C SER A 116 -9.81 12.20 -0.99
N LEU A 117 -10.97 11.95 -1.61
CA LEU A 117 -11.90 13.00 -2.03
C LEU A 117 -12.50 13.74 -0.85
N TYR A 118 -12.86 13.02 0.21
CA TYR A 118 -13.40 13.62 1.42
C TYR A 118 -12.38 14.55 2.10
N ASN A 119 -11.14 14.08 2.28
CA ASN A 119 -10.08 14.92 2.80
C ASN A 119 -8.68 14.39 2.42
N PRO A 120 -7.98 15.02 1.46
CA PRO A 120 -6.69 14.54 0.96
C PRO A 120 -5.55 14.67 1.98
N ARG A 121 -5.77 15.33 3.12
CA ARG A 121 -4.78 15.44 4.21
C ARG A 121 -4.80 14.24 5.15
N LEU A 122 -5.86 13.43 5.13
CA LEU A 122 -5.94 12.21 5.93
C LEU A 122 -5.13 11.10 5.28
N LYS A 123 -4.53 10.24 6.10
CA LYS A 123 -3.88 9.02 5.62
C LYS A 123 -4.83 7.84 5.75
N SER A 124 -5.15 7.25 4.61
CA SER A 124 -6.04 6.11 4.50
C SER A 124 -5.36 4.84 5.01
N ILE A 125 -6.06 4.06 5.83
CA ILE A 125 -5.58 2.79 6.35
C ILE A 125 -6.58 1.70 5.95
N PRO A 126 -6.16 0.67 5.19
CA PRO A 126 -7.02 -0.44 4.82
C PRO A 126 -7.36 -1.30 6.04
N CYS A 127 -8.58 -1.79 6.07
CA CYS A 127 -9.11 -2.70 7.08
C CYS A 127 -9.74 -3.92 6.38
N PRO A 128 -9.58 -5.14 6.94
CA PRO A 128 -10.18 -6.33 6.36
C PRO A 128 -11.70 -6.22 6.23
N ASP A 129 -12.36 -5.82 7.32
CA ASP A 129 -13.82 -5.79 7.42
C ASP A 129 -14.35 -4.41 7.83
N PHE A 130 -15.66 -4.17 7.60
CA PHE A 130 -16.29 -2.93 8.05
C PHE A 130 -16.24 -2.79 9.56
N SER A 131 -16.44 -3.87 10.33
CA SER A 131 -16.38 -3.86 11.79
C SER A 131 -15.05 -3.33 12.33
N ASP A 132 -13.94 -3.60 11.63
CA ASP A 132 -12.62 -3.11 12.01
C ASP A 132 -12.50 -1.59 11.84
N VAL A 133 -13.16 -1.02 10.84
CA VAL A 133 -13.23 0.44 10.63
C VAL A 133 -13.98 1.09 11.80
N PHE A 134 -15.16 0.58 12.14
CA PHE A 134 -15.99 1.11 13.23
C PHE A 134 -15.27 0.99 14.57
N THR A 135 -14.77 -0.21 14.89
CA THR A 135 -14.01 -0.47 16.12
C THR A 135 -12.74 0.39 16.19
N GLY A 136 -12.04 0.56 15.06
CA GLY A 136 -10.84 1.39 14.99
C GLY A 136 -11.11 2.86 15.28
N VAL A 137 -12.26 3.40 14.85
CA VAL A 137 -12.68 4.77 15.19
C VAL A 137 -13.07 4.86 16.67
N GLU A 138 -13.85 3.91 17.18
CA GLU A 138 -14.30 3.90 18.57
C GLU A 138 -13.14 3.81 19.57
N LEU A 139 -12.11 3.01 19.25
CA LEU A 139 -10.90 2.87 20.05
C LEU A 139 -9.89 4.01 19.84
N GLY A 140 -10.16 4.97 18.95
CA GLY A 140 -9.25 6.09 18.64
C GLY A 140 -7.99 5.70 17.86
N LEU A 141 -7.99 4.51 17.24
CA LEU A 141 -6.93 4.07 16.32
C LEU A 141 -6.99 4.86 15.02
N PHE A 142 -8.20 5.20 14.58
CA PHE A 142 -8.46 6.09 13.46
C PHE A 142 -9.17 7.36 13.93
N ASP A 143 -8.87 8.49 13.30
CA ASP A 143 -9.56 9.75 13.58
C ASP A 143 -10.92 9.80 12.85
N TYR A 144 -11.03 9.08 11.74
CA TYR A 144 -12.24 8.95 10.92
C TYR A 144 -12.36 7.52 10.37
N GLY A 145 -13.57 7.15 9.96
CA GLY A 145 -13.83 5.96 9.15
C GLY A 145 -14.62 6.36 7.92
N ILE A 146 -14.39 5.70 6.80
CA ILE A 146 -15.23 5.82 5.61
C ILE A 146 -15.78 4.46 5.22
N VAL A 147 -17.10 4.43 4.99
CA VAL A 147 -17.84 3.21 4.68
C VAL A 147 -18.92 3.52 3.64
N PRO A 148 -19.18 2.60 2.69
CA PRO A 148 -20.26 2.76 1.74
C PRO A 148 -21.60 2.47 2.43
N VAL A 149 -22.53 3.42 2.40
CA VAL A 149 -23.87 3.26 3.00
C VAL A 149 -24.90 2.83 1.95
N GLU A 150 -24.72 3.28 0.71
CA GLU A 150 -25.62 3.00 -0.41
C GLU A 150 -24.83 2.95 -1.72
N ASN A 151 -25.25 2.07 -2.63
CA ASN A 151 -24.78 2.02 -4.00
C ASN A 151 -25.98 2.03 -4.97
N SER A 152 -25.77 2.50 -6.20
CA SER A 152 -26.87 2.67 -7.17
C SER A 152 -27.36 1.37 -7.83
N ILE A 153 -26.71 0.23 -7.57
CA ILE A 153 -26.97 -1.05 -8.23
C ILE A 153 -27.77 -1.99 -7.31
N GLU A 154 -27.27 -2.21 -6.10
CA GLU A 154 -27.83 -3.09 -5.07
C GLU A 154 -28.53 -2.32 -3.93
N GLY A 155 -28.42 -0.99 -3.90
CA GLY A 155 -29.04 -0.15 -2.89
C GLY A 155 -28.23 -0.07 -1.60
N GLN A 156 -28.90 -0.14 -0.46
CA GLN A 156 -28.26 0.05 0.85
C GLN A 156 -27.32 -1.10 1.21
N VAL A 157 -26.19 -0.76 1.84
CA VAL A 157 -25.24 -1.72 2.38
C VAL A 157 -25.66 -2.06 3.81
N SER A 158 -26.49 -3.10 3.95
CA SER A 158 -27.12 -3.46 5.24
C SER A 158 -26.10 -3.72 6.36
N SER A 159 -24.98 -4.38 6.04
CA SER A 159 -23.91 -4.67 7.02
C SER A 159 -23.31 -3.41 7.64
N VAL A 160 -23.25 -2.30 6.90
CA VAL A 160 -22.76 -1.02 7.42
C VAL A 160 -23.83 -0.34 8.28
N ASN A 161 -25.11 -0.43 7.89
CA ASN A 161 -26.22 0.09 8.68
C ASN A 161 -26.34 -0.60 10.03
N ASP A 162 -26.16 -1.92 10.08
CA ASP A 162 -26.16 -2.68 11.32
C ASP A 162 -25.04 -2.20 12.26
N LEU A 163 -23.83 -1.98 11.73
CA LEU A 163 -22.71 -1.46 12.51
C LEU A 163 -22.94 -0.03 13.05
N PHE A 164 -23.70 0.82 12.35
CA PHE A 164 -24.10 2.12 12.89
C PHE A 164 -25.03 2.03 14.10
N ILE A 165 -25.81 0.94 14.21
CA ILE A 165 -26.68 0.70 15.38
C ILE A 165 -25.87 0.15 16.55
N GLU A 166 -24.87 -0.69 16.27
CA GLU A 166 -24.07 -1.37 17.29
C GLU A 166 -23.00 -0.49 17.93
N HIS A 167 -22.45 0.48 17.20
CA HIS A 167 -21.34 1.33 17.66
C HIS A 167 -21.76 2.76 17.97
N ASN A 168 -21.16 3.35 19.01
CA ASN A 168 -21.43 4.74 19.39
C ASN A 168 -20.53 5.72 18.62
N ILE A 169 -20.78 5.86 17.32
CA ILE A 169 -20.07 6.79 16.44
C ILE A 169 -20.98 7.90 15.90
N LYS A 170 -20.37 8.95 15.34
CA LYS A 170 -21.11 10.07 14.75
C LYS A 170 -20.77 10.21 13.26
N ILE A 171 -21.80 10.36 12.44
CA ILE A 171 -21.64 10.72 11.03
C ILE A 171 -21.28 12.21 10.97
N VAL A 172 -20.16 12.52 10.35
CA VAL A 172 -19.60 13.89 10.29
C VAL A 172 -19.53 14.46 8.87
N GLY A 173 -19.93 13.67 7.87
CA GLY A 173 -19.92 14.07 6.47
C GLY A 173 -20.30 12.91 5.56
N GLU A 174 -20.43 13.22 4.27
CA GLU A 174 -20.74 12.28 3.21
C GLU A 174 -19.90 12.59 1.96
N VAL A 175 -19.76 11.59 1.10
CA VAL A 175 -19.13 11.75 -0.22
C VAL A 175 -19.85 10.86 -1.22
N ILE A 176 -20.14 11.41 -2.39
CA ILE A 176 -20.72 10.68 -3.52
C ILE A 176 -19.59 10.44 -4.52
N LEU A 177 -19.31 9.16 -4.80
CA LEU A 177 -18.25 8.75 -5.71
C LEU A 177 -18.85 8.05 -6.94
N PRO A 178 -18.77 8.66 -8.14
CA PRO A 178 -19.09 7.98 -9.39
C PRO A 178 -18.12 6.82 -9.64
N ILE A 179 -18.67 5.62 -9.83
CA ILE A 179 -17.89 4.40 -10.04
C ILE A 179 -17.59 4.23 -11.53
N HIS A 180 -16.30 4.15 -11.87
CA HIS A 180 -15.81 3.94 -13.24
C HIS A 180 -14.87 2.74 -13.28
N HIS A 181 -15.32 1.66 -13.91
CA HIS A 181 -14.48 0.48 -14.11
C HIS A 181 -13.55 0.67 -15.30
N CYS A 182 -12.30 0.24 -15.13
CA CYS A 182 -11.28 0.23 -16.17
C CYS A 182 -10.75 -1.19 -16.36
N LEU A 183 -10.53 -1.60 -17.61
CA LEU A 183 -9.83 -2.84 -17.93
C LEU A 183 -8.31 -2.61 -17.85
N LEU A 184 -7.64 -3.29 -16.92
CA LEU A 184 -6.20 -3.18 -16.71
C LEU A 184 -5.47 -4.38 -17.31
N THR A 185 -4.32 -4.14 -17.95
CA THR A 185 -3.47 -5.18 -18.55
C THR A 185 -1.99 -4.86 -18.32
N THR A 186 -1.12 -5.85 -18.53
CA THR A 186 0.33 -5.59 -18.54
C THR A 186 0.72 -4.75 -19.77
N PRO A 187 1.77 -3.92 -19.67
CA PRO A 187 2.21 -3.10 -20.79
C PRO A 187 2.47 -3.92 -22.07
N GLY A 188 2.04 -3.39 -23.20
CA GLY A 188 2.26 -3.99 -24.52
C GLY A 188 1.28 -5.11 -24.90
N GLN A 189 0.27 -5.41 -24.08
CA GLN A 189 -0.77 -6.38 -24.44
C GLN A 189 -1.77 -5.81 -25.45
N ASN A 190 -2.17 -6.65 -26.40
CA ASN A 190 -3.23 -6.32 -27.35
C ASN A 190 -4.59 -6.78 -26.80
N LEU A 191 -5.59 -5.89 -26.86
CA LEU A 191 -6.97 -6.18 -26.46
C LEU A 191 -7.53 -7.46 -27.11
N SER A 192 -7.16 -7.73 -28.37
CA SER A 192 -7.62 -8.91 -29.12
C SER A 192 -7.08 -10.24 -28.59
N GLN A 193 -6.06 -10.22 -27.72
CA GLN A 193 -5.43 -11.40 -27.15
C GLN A 193 -5.95 -11.74 -25.76
N ILE A 194 -6.79 -10.87 -25.17
CA ILE A 194 -7.36 -11.08 -23.83
C ILE A 194 -8.45 -12.15 -23.91
N LYS A 195 -8.28 -13.22 -23.12
CA LYS A 195 -9.23 -14.35 -23.07
C LYS A 195 -10.00 -14.46 -21.76
N VAL A 196 -9.42 -13.93 -20.69
CA VAL A 196 -9.97 -14.04 -19.33
C VAL A 196 -9.87 -12.67 -18.68
N VAL A 197 -10.97 -12.23 -18.08
CA VAL A 197 -11.05 -11.04 -17.23
C VAL A 197 -11.44 -11.50 -15.84
N MET A 198 -10.71 -11.03 -14.84
CA MET A 198 -10.98 -11.33 -13.43
C MET A 198 -11.36 -10.03 -12.72
N SER A 199 -12.44 -10.07 -11.94
CA SER A 199 -12.89 -8.96 -11.11
C SER A 199 -13.85 -9.48 -10.05
N HIS A 200 -14.26 -8.60 -9.12
CA HIS A 200 -15.31 -8.90 -8.15
C HIS A 200 -16.64 -9.21 -8.88
N PRO A 201 -17.50 -10.12 -8.38
CA PRO A 201 -18.76 -10.46 -9.04
C PRO A 201 -19.61 -9.24 -9.40
N GLN A 202 -19.70 -8.25 -8.50
CA GLN A 202 -20.45 -7.01 -8.73
C GLN A 202 -19.89 -6.13 -9.86
N ALA A 203 -18.59 -6.22 -10.14
CA ALA A 203 -17.98 -5.45 -11.23
C ALA A 203 -18.13 -6.15 -12.60
N ILE A 204 -18.55 -7.42 -12.62
CA ILE A 204 -18.78 -8.23 -13.83
C ILE A 204 -20.27 -8.39 -14.14
N ALA A 205 -21.13 -8.34 -13.11
CA ALA A 205 -22.58 -8.40 -13.22
C ALA A 205 -23.14 -7.24 -14.07
#